data_AF-A0A1Y4LCP5-F1
#
_entry.id   AF-A0A1Y4LCP5-F1
#
_cell.length_a   1.000
_cell.length_b   1.000
_cell.length_c   1.000
_cell.angle_alpha   90.00
_cell.angle_beta   90.00
_cell.angle_gamma   90.00
#
_symmetry.space_group_name_H-M   'P 1'
#
loop_
_entity.id
_entity.type
_entity.pdbx_description
1 polymer ?
#
loop_
_entity_poly.entity_id
_entity_poly.type
_entity_poly.pdbx_seq_one_letter_code
_entity_poly.pdbx_strand_id
1 'polypeptide(L)'
;MLYEIHMLKNYPPVNLNRDESGAPKSCMFAGTTRGRVSSQCLKRSWRTSSVLSEAIGAEHLGIRTRKLPQLVAERLTELGVSQEYIDAVFQKISGFGNKEGKENKDGSYTAQIIFYAPEDIQAVADAVHDMIKDCASVKEVKALKAKDLQDAVKGADVRPITLDMALFGRMVTSNAFRDVEAAM
;
A
#
# COMPACT_ATOMS: atom_id res chain seq x y z
N MET A 1 -0.99 -26.58 8.34
CA MET A 1 -1.32 -26.54 9.79
C MET A 1 -2.22 -25.33 10.00
N LEU A 2 -3.33 -25.49 10.72
CA LEU A 2 -4.31 -24.42 10.96
C LEU A 2 -4.40 -24.13 12.46
N TYR A 3 -4.52 -22.85 12.83
CA TYR A 3 -4.76 -22.40 14.19
C TYR A 3 -6.12 -21.72 14.28
N GLU A 4 -6.96 -22.19 15.19
CA GLU A 4 -8.29 -21.61 15.44
C GLU A 4 -8.28 -20.81 16.74
N ILE A 5 -8.66 -19.53 16.67
CA ILE A 5 -8.63 -18.61 17.81
C ILE A 5 -10.06 -18.12 18.07
N HIS A 6 -10.60 -18.44 19.24
CA HIS A 6 -11.95 -18.07 19.65
C HIS A 6 -11.91 -17.09 20.83
N MET A 7 -12.71 -16.02 20.75
CA MET A 7 -12.81 -15.02 21.82
C MET A 7 -14.26 -14.59 22.04
N LEU A 8 -14.68 -14.56 23.31
CA LEU A 8 -15.90 -13.87 23.74
C LEU A 8 -15.50 -12.59 24.46
N LYS A 9 -15.89 -11.44 23.90
CA LYS A 9 -15.62 -10.12 24.48
C LYS A 9 -16.91 -9.35 24.65
N ASN A 10 -17.18 -8.96 25.90
CA ASN A 10 -18.25 -8.02 26.20
C ASN A 10 -17.75 -6.57 26.01
N TYR A 11 -18.63 -5.71 25.52
CA TYR A 11 -18.39 -4.29 25.33
C TYR A 11 -19.46 -3.49 26.09
N PRO A 12 -19.11 -2.35 26.71
CA PRO A 12 -20.11 -1.44 27.25
C PRO A 12 -20.97 -0.84 26.11
N PRO A 13 -22.02 -0.06 26.42
CA PRO A 13 -22.84 0.61 25.41
C PRO A 13 -22.05 1.60 24.54
N VAL A 14 -21.43 1.11 23.45
CA VAL A 14 -20.61 1.91 22.52
C VAL A 14 -20.85 1.50 21.06
N ASN A 15 -20.72 2.45 20.13
CA ASN A 15 -20.80 2.19 18.69
C ASN A 15 -19.40 1.89 18.11
N LEU A 16 -18.98 0.62 18.17
CA LEU A 16 -17.65 0.19 17.72
C LEU A 16 -17.42 0.31 16.21
N ASN A 17 -18.46 0.05 15.42
CA ASN A 17 -18.37 0.05 13.96
C ASN A 17 -19.72 0.44 13.35
N ARG A 18 -19.74 1.58 12.64
CA ARG A 18 -20.93 2.13 11.99
C ARG A 18 -20.95 1.92 10.48
N ASP A 19 -22.13 2.02 9.89
CA ASP A 19 -22.35 2.11 8.45
C ASP A 19 -22.36 3.57 7.95
N GLU A 20 -22.73 3.78 6.69
CA GLU A 20 -22.76 5.08 6.02
C GLU A 20 -23.80 6.04 6.61
N SER A 21 -24.87 5.52 7.23
CA SER A 21 -25.90 6.31 7.92
C SER A 21 -25.51 6.70 9.35
N GLY A 22 -24.41 6.13 9.86
CA GLY A 22 -23.98 6.29 11.25
C GLY A 22 -24.55 5.26 12.22
N ALA A 23 -25.47 4.40 11.77
CA ALA A 23 -26.01 3.31 12.56
C ALA A 23 -24.94 2.22 12.83
N PRO A 24 -24.98 1.54 14.00
CA PRO A 24 -24.11 0.40 14.26
C PRO A 24 -24.34 -0.70 13.20
N LYS A 25 -23.26 -1.27 12.67
CA LYS A 25 -23.37 -2.40 11.74
C LYS A 25 -24.04 -3.57 12.46
N SER A 26 -24.97 -4.23 11.76
CA SER A 26 -25.69 -5.40 12.24
C SER A 26 -25.66 -6.53 11.20
N CYS A 27 -26.09 -7.72 11.61
CA CYS A 27 -26.41 -8.83 10.72
C CYS A 27 -27.56 -9.67 11.30
N MET A 28 -28.23 -10.44 10.45
CA MET A 28 -29.18 -11.47 10.87
C MET A 28 -28.43 -12.76 11.17
N PHE A 29 -28.64 -13.32 12.36
CA PHE A 29 -28.10 -14.63 12.72
C PHE A 29 -29.16 -15.42 13.49
N ALA A 30 -29.53 -16.59 12.95
CA ALA A 30 -30.59 -17.45 13.49
C ALA A 30 -31.92 -16.71 13.74
N GLY A 31 -32.36 -15.88 12.78
CA GLY A 31 -33.64 -15.16 12.86
C GLY A 31 -33.66 -13.94 13.78
N THR A 32 -32.54 -13.57 14.41
CA THR A 32 -32.43 -12.38 15.27
C THR A 32 -31.33 -11.44 14.77
N THR A 33 -31.60 -10.14 14.84
CA THR A 33 -30.61 -9.09 14.54
C THR A 33 -29.55 -9.03 15.64
N ARG A 34 -28.27 -9.05 15.26
CA ARG A 34 -27.13 -8.91 16.16
C ARG A 34 -26.23 -7.77 15.72
N GLY A 35 -25.61 -7.08 16.68
CA GLY A 35 -24.52 -6.14 16.38
C GLY A 35 -23.33 -6.87 15.78
N ARG A 36 -22.67 -6.25 14.80
CA ARG A 36 -21.53 -6.83 14.07
C ARG A 36 -20.38 -5.85 14.01
N VAL A 37 -19.20 -6.29 14.42
CA VAL A 37 -17.94 -5.62 14.09
C VAL A 37 -17.39 -6.27 12.83
N SER A 38 -17.19 -5.47 11.77
CA SER A 38 -16.72 -6.01 10.49
C SER A 38 -15.26 -6.49 10.58
N SER A 39 -14.91 -7.55 9.84
CA SER A 39 -13.56 -8.13 9.88
C SER A 39 -12.48 -7.13 9.47
N GLN A 40 -12.77 -6.25 8.50
CA GLN A 40 -11.87 -5.18 8.10
C GLN A 40 -11.63 -4.14 9.20
N CYS A 41 -12.62 -3.89 10.06
CA CYS A 41 -12.46 -3.00 11.21
C CYS A 41 -11.48 -3.62 12.21
N LEU A 42 -11.65 -4.90 12.52
CA LEU A 42 -10.74 -5.66 13.40
C LEU A 42 -9.32 -5.75 12.82
N LYS A 43 -9.17 -6.19 11.56
CA LYS A 43 -7.86 -6.31 10.89
C LYS A 43 -7.12 -4.97 10.86
N ARG A 44 -7.82 -3.85 10.59
CA ARG A 44 -7.20 -2.51 10.67
C ARG A 44 -6.76 -2.19 12.10
N SER A 45 -7.62 -2.42 13.09
CA SER A 45 -7.30 -2.15 14.49
C SER A 45 -6.08 -2.92 14.97
N TRP A 46 -5.92 -4.19 14.56
CA TRP A 46 -4.73 -4.99 14.85
C TRP A 46 -3.49 -4.46 14.13
N ARG A 47 -3.61 -4.22 12.82
CA ARG A 47 -2.48 -3.74 12.00
C ARG A 47 -1.92 -2.39 12.45
N THR A 48 -2.78 -1.49 12.92
CA THR A 48 -2.37 -0.15 13.40
C THR A 48 -2.27 -0.08 14.92
N SER A 49 -2.26 -1.22 15.62
CA SER A 49 -2.11 -1.24 17.08
C SER A 49 -0.65 -0.97 17.47
N SER A 50 -0.45 -0.30 18.60
CA SER A 50 0.88 -0.15 19.18
C SER A 50 1.47 -1.51 19.54
N VAL A 51 0.65 -2.46 20.01
CA VAL A 51 1.09 -3.83 20.34
C VAL A 51 1.80 -4.52 19.17
N LEU A 52 1.22 -4.45 17.95
CA LEU A 52 1.87 -5.03 16.78
C LEU A 52 3.13 -4.25 16.39
N SER A 53 3.07 -2.92 16.44
CA SER A 53 4.21 -2.05 16.10
C SER A 53 5.40 -2.22 17.04
N GLU A 54 5.16 -2.38 18.34
CA GLU A 54 6.19 -2.58 19.37
C GLU A 54 6.79 -3.98 19.27
N ALA A 55 5.99 -4.99 18.91
CA ALA A 55 6.47 -6.35 18.77
C ALA A 55 7.35 -6.58 17.53
N ILE A 56 7.08 -5.86 16.43
CA ILE A 56 7.71 -6.11 15.13
C ILE A 56 8.67 -5.00 14.70
N GLY A 57 8.54 -3.79 15.23
CA GLY A 57 9.20 -2.59 14.70
C GLY A 57 8.30 -1.88 13.68
N ALA A 58 8.08 -0.58 13.88
CA ALA A 58 7.17 0.22 13.03
C ALA A 58 7.68 0.31 11.58
N GLU A 59 8.99 0.33 11.41
CA GLU A 59 9.73 0.37 10.15
C GLU A 59 9.57 -0.91 9.32
N HIS A 60 9.15 -2.01 9.94
CA HIS A 60 8.95 -3.31 9.29
C HIS A 60 7.48 -3.59 8.94
N LEU A 61 6.58 -2.62 9.18
CA LEU A 61 5.17 -2.73 8.82
C LEU A 61 4.88 -2.11 7.45
N GLY A 62 3.88 -2.67 6.77
CA GLY A 62 3.48 -2.19 5.46
C GLY A 62 2.68 -0.88 5.52
N ILE A 63 2.76 -0.11 4.43
CA ILE A 63 2.05 1.17 4.28
C ILE A 63 0.92 0.99 3.27
N ARG A 64 -0.33 1.11 3.75
CA ARG A 64 -1.52 1.05 2.88
C ARG A 64 -1.95 2.45 2.48
N THR A 65 -1.63 2.87 1.26
CA THR A 65 -1.83 4.25 0.80
C THR A 65 -2.05 4.36 -0.71
N ARG A 66 -2.50 5.53 -1.16
CA ARG A 66 -2.46 5.95 -2.57
C ARG A 66 -1.28 6.89 -2.86
N LYS A 67 -0.56 7.31 -1.83
CA LYS A 67 0.49 8.33 -1.87
C LYS A 67 1.87 7.75 -2.23
N LEU A 68 1.91 6.81 -3.17
CA LEU A 68 3.19 6.26 -3.65
C LEU A 68 4.10 7.35 -4.26
N PRO A 69 3.60 8.31 -5.05
CA PRO A 69 4.46 9.39 -5.58
C PRO A 69 5.22 10.15 -4.50
N GLN A 70 4.59 10.44 -3.38
CA GLN A 70 5.21 11.12 -2.24
C GLN A 70 6.28 10.26 -1.59
N LEU A 71 5.96 8.99 -1.30
CA LEU A 71 6.89 8.06 -0.67
C LEU A 71 8.14 7.84 -1.53
N VAL A 72 7.97 7.75 -2.86
CA VAL A 72 9.09 7.61 -3.79
C VAL A 72 9.87 8.92 -3.92
N ALA A 73 9.22 10.08 -3.96
CA ALA A 73 9.89 11.38 -4.00
C ALA A 73 10.77 11.62 -2.77
N GLU A 74 10.28 11.24 -1.58
CA GLU A 74 11.06 11.26 -0.33
C GLU A 74 12.32 10.40 -0.47
N ARG A 75 12.20 9.15 -0.96
CA ARG A 75 13.36 8.26 -1.19
C ARG A 75 14.33 8.79 -2.25
N LEU A 76 13.84 9.34 -3.36
CA LEU A 76 14.69 9.96 -4.38
C LEU A 76 15.46 11.17 -3.82
N THR A 77 14.85 11.93 -2.92
CA THR A 77 15.52 13.04 -2.22
C THR A 77 16.64 12.52 -1.32
N GLU A 78 16.40 11.43 -0.57
CA GLU A 78 17.43 10.74 0.23
C GLU A 78 18.59 10.21 -0.64
N LEU A 79 18.30 9.78 -1.87
CA LEU A 79 19.29 9.34 -2.85
C LEU A 79 20.04 10.51 -3.54
N GLY A 80 19.71 11.76 -3.23
CA GLY A 80 20.40 12.95 -3.75
C GLY A 80 19.91 13.41 -5.13
N VAL A 81 18.74 12.98 -5.58
CA VAL A 81 18.14 13.44 -6.84
C VAL A 81 17.64 14.88 -6.68
N SER A 82 17.92 15.75 -7.66
CA SER A 82 17.46 17.14 -7.60
C SER A 82 15.94 17.24 -7.74
N GLN A 83 15.35 18.26 -7.12
CA GLN A 83 13.90 18.48 -7.13
C GLN A 83 13.32 18.56 -8.55
N GLU A 84 14.06 19.14 -9.51
CA GLU A 84 13.61 19.27 -10.90
C GLU A 84 13.38 17.91 -11.58
N TYR A 85 14.21 16.91 -11.27
CA TYR A 85 14.04 15.54 -11.79
C TYR A 85 12.91 14.81 -11.06
N ILE A 86 12.79 15.01 -9.75
CA ILE A 86 11.71 14.44 -8.94
C ILE A 86 10.35 14.93 -9.46
N ASP A 87 10.20 16.23 -9.69
CA ASP A 87 8.97 16.81 -10.24
C ASP A 87 8.63 16.26 -11.63
N ALA A 88 9.66 15.95 -12.44
CA ALA A 88 9.48 15.38 -13.78
C ALA A 88 8.96 13.93 -13.77
N VAL A 89 9.24 13.14 -12.72
CA VAL A 89 8.79 11.75 -12.59
C VAL A 89 7.60 11.58 -11.64
N PHE A 90 7.32 12.56 -10.78
CA PHE A 90 6.31 12.50 -9.73
C PHE A 90 4.94 12.04 -10.25
N GLN A 91 4.45 12.72 -11.30
CA GLN A 91 3.18 12.39 -11.92
C GLN A 91 3.18 10.97 -12.53
N LYS A 92 4.31 10.52 -13.06
CA LYS A 92 4.45 9.21 -13.71
C LYS A 92 4.35 8.06 -12.71
N ILE A 93 4.86 8.28 -11.50
CA ILE A 93 4.75 7.30 -10.40
C ILE A 93 3.28 7.04 -10.03
N SER A 94 2.37 7.99 -10.28
CA SER A 94 0.93 7.75 -10.09
C SER A 94 0.37 6.61 -10.96
N GLY A 95 1.03 6.32 -12.08
CA GLY A 95 0.67 5.24 -13.01
C GLY A 95 0.89 3.83 -12.46
N PHE A 96 1.70 3.67 -11.41
CA PHE A 96 2.02 2.38 -10.79
C PHE A 96 0.82 1.72 -10.10
N GLY A 97 -0.30 2.43 -9.98
CA GLY A 97 -1.53 1.95 -9.38
C GLY A 97 -2.37 1.00 -10.23
N ASN A 98 -1.95 0.68 -11.46
CA ASN A 98 -2.69 -0.17 -12.39
C ASN A 98 -1.75 -0.87 -13.38
N LYS A 99 -2.29 -1.84 -14.13
CA LYS A 99 -1.53 -2.61 -15.13
C LYS A 99 -1.10 -1.80 -16.36
N GLU A 100 -1.83 -0.73 -16.68
CA GLU A 100 -1.63 0.04 -17.91
C GLU A 100 -0.61 1.18 -17.74
N GLY A 101 -0.12 1.43 -16.52
CA GLY A 101 0.70 2.60 -16.22
C GLY A 101 -0.08 3.92 -16.36
N LYS A 102 -1.42 3.88 -16.26
CA LYS A 102 -2.25 5.06 -16.52
C LYS A 102 -2.15 6.07 -15.38
N GLU A 103 -1.61 7.22 -15.69
CA GLU A 103 -1.47 8.35 -14.77
C GLU A 103 -2.83 8.95 -14.40
N ASN A 104 -2.89 9.48 -13.20
CA ASN A 104 -4.02 10.27 -12.72
C ASN A 104 -3.90 11.73 -13.21
N LYS A 105 -5.02 12.40 -13.50
CA LYS A 105 -5.10 13.83 -13.81
C LYS A 105 -4.44 14.72 -12.75
N ASP A 106 -4.57 14.39 -11.47
CA ASP A 106 -3.94 15.16 -10.37
C ASP A 106 -2.47 14.77 -10.15
N GLY A 107 -2.00 13.66 -10.75
CA GLY A 107 -0.62 13.15 -10.67
C GLY A 107 -0.08 12.79 -9.27
N SER A 108 -0.83 13.09 -8.21
CA SER A 108 -0.35 13.04 -6.82
C SER A 108 -0.75 11.78 -6.07
N TYR A 109 -1.51 10.88 -6.68
CA TYR A 109 -1.94 9.64 -6.05
C TYR A 109 -2.21 8.55 -7.08
N THR A 110 -1.99 7.31 -6.70
CA THR A 110 -2.29 6.12 -7.50
C THR A 110 -3.81 5.92 -7.62
N ALA A 111 -4.24 5.34 -8.74
CA ALA A 111 -5.66 5.07 -9.01
C ALA A 111 -6.32 4.24 -7.89
N GLN A 112 -5.59 3.26 -7.35
CA GLN A 112 -6.06 2.35 -6.31
C GLN A 112 -5.22 2.49 -5.04
N ILE A 113 -5.83 2.15 -3.90
CA ILE A 113 -5.10 2.00 -2.64
C ILE A 113 -4.34 0.67 -2.68
N ILE A 114 -3.03 0.72 -2.49
CA ILE A 114 -2.16 -0.46 -2.50
C ILE A 114 -1.48 -0.56 -1.14
N PHE A 115 -1.11 -1.78 -0.78
CA PHE A 115 -0.37 -2.10 0.42
C PHE A 115 1.09 -2.33 0.04
N TYR A 116 1.98 -1.40 0.43
CA TYR A 116 3.38 -1.44 0.05
C TYR A 116 4.23 -1.94 1.22
N ALA A 117 5.17 -2.83 0.94
CA ALA A 117 6.29 -3.06 1.84
C ALA A 117 7.30 -1.90 1.69
N PRO A 118 8.09 -1.59 2.73
CA PRO A 118 9.20 -0.64 2.61
C PRO A 118 10.13 -0.93 1.42
N GLU A 119 10.40 -2.21 1.17
CA GLU A 119 11.23 -2.71 0.07
C GLU A 119 10.60 -2.50 -1.30
N ASP A 120 9.26 -2.47 -1.39
CA ASP A 120 8.57 -2.13 -2.64
C ASP A 120 8.82 -0.66 -3.00
N ILE A 121 8.76 0.23 -2.02
CA ILE A 121 8.96 1.67 -2.21
C ILE A 121 10.42 1.93 -2.60
N GLN A 122 11.36 1.30 -1.90
CA GLN A 122 12.79 1.41 -2.20
C GLN A 122 13.08 0.94 -3.63
N ALA A 123 12.58 -0.22 -4.02
CA ALA A 123 12.81 -0.76 -5.36
C ALA A 123 12.22 0.11 -6.47
N VAL A 124 11.08 0.78 -6.24
CA VAL A 124 10.54 1.76 -7.18
C VAL A 124 11.47 2.98 -7.25
N ALA A 125 11.93 3.49 -6.12
CA ALA A 125 12.85 4.63 -6.07
C ALA A 125 14.18 4.32 -6.77
N ASP A 126 14.77 3.15 -6.54
CA ASP A 126 16.01 2.71 -7.17
C ASP A 126 15.87 2.60 -8.68
N ALA A 127 14.79 1.95 -9.17
CA ALA A 127 14.54 1.82 -10.60
C ALA A 127 14.34 3.18 -11.29
N VAL A 128 13.61 4.10 -10.64
CA VAL A 128 13.41 5.46 -11.16
C VAL A 128 14.72 6.24 -11.13
N HIS A 129 15.51 6.11 -10.07
CA HIS A 129 16.81 6.76 -9.93
C HIS A 129 17.80 6.33 -11.00
N ASP A 130 17.89 5.02 -11.29
CA ASP A 130 18.76 4.49 -12.34
C ASP A 130 18.33 5.02 -13.72
N MET A 131 17.02 5.05 -14.01
CA MET A 131 16.52 5.63 -15.26
C MET A 131 16.78 7.13 -15.39
N ILE A 132 16.76 7.88 -14.28
CA ILE A 132 17.11 9.30 -14.27
C ILE A 132 18.60 9.49 -14.58
N LYS A 133 19.47 8.64 -14.01
CA LYS A 133 20.93 8.70 -14.25
C LYS A 133 21.31 8.41 -15.71
N ASP A 134 20.55 7.54 -16.37
CA ASP A 134 20.76 7.21 -17.78
C ASP A 134 20.27 8.31 -18.74
N CYS A 135 19.56 9.33 -18.24
CA CYS A 135 19.11 10.48 -19.01
C CYS A 135 20.10 11.65 -18.92
N ALA A 136 20.44 12.26 -20.05
CA ALA A 136 21.34 13.41 -20.10
C ALA A 136 20.66 14.73 -19.71
N SER A 137 19.32 14.78 -19.69
CA SER A 137 18.57 16.00 -19.35
C SER A 137 17.18 15.74 -18.78
N VAL A 138 16.64 16.74 -18.06
CA VAL A 138 15.24 16.74 -17.55
C VAL A 138 14.22 16.53 -18.68
N LYS A 139 14.52 16.97 -19.90
CA LYS A 139 13.64 16.81 -21.06
C LYS A 139 13.49 15.34 -21.46
N GLU A 140 14.55 14.56 -21.36
CA GLU A 140 14.53 13.11 -21.61
C GLU A 140 13.77 12.38 -20.50
N VAL A 141 13.98 12.77 -19.25
CA VAL A 141 13.20 12.25 -18.11
C VAL A 141 11.71 12.54 -18.28
N LYS A 142 11.34 13.72 -18.79
CA LYS A 142 9.94 14.06 -19.14
C LYS A 142 9.39 13.23 -20.31
N ALA A 143 10.22 12.67 -21.18
CA ALA A 143 9.78 11.81 -22.27
C ALA A 143 9.52 10.35 -21.85
N LEU A 144 10.03 9.90 -20.71
CA LEU A 144 9.78 8.55 -20.17
C LEU A 144 8.28 8.28 -19.98
N LYS A 145 7.80 7.05 -20.14
CA LYS A 145 6.41 6.73 -19.81
C LYS A 145 6.34 6.12 -18.42
N ALA A 146 5.23 6.34 -17.72
CA ALA A 146 4.94 5.67 -16.46
C ALA A 146 5.06 4.14 -16.57
N LYS A 147 4.66 3.57 -17.70
CA LYS A 147 4.79 2.14 -17.97
C LYS A 147 6.24 1.67 -18.07
N ASP A 148 7.12 2.46 -18.70
CA ASP A 148 8.54 2.09 -18.81
C ASP A 148 9.20 2.09 -17.42
N LEU A 149 8.87 3.09 -16.59
CA LEU A 149 9.30 3.14 -15.18
C LEU A 149 8.77 1.94 -14.37
N GLN A 150 7.51 1.55 -14.61
CA GLN A 150 6.87 0.43 -13.92
C GLN A 150 7.51 -0.91 -14.31
N ASP A 151 7.79 -1.12 -15.60
CA ASP A 151 8.43 -2.33 -16.12
C ASP A 151 9.92 -2.40 -15.75
N ALA A 152 10.55 -1.27 -15.42
CA ALA A 152 11.92 -1.23 -14.90
C ALA A 152 12.05 -1.74 -13.46
N VAL A 153 10.95 -1.82 -12.69
CA VAL A 153 10.97 -2.37 -11.34
C VAL A 153 11.13 -3.88 -11.39
N LYS A 154 12.29 -4.36 -10.91
CA LYS A 154 12.65 -5.77 -10.92
C LYS A 154 12.36 -6.46 -9.59
N GLY A 155 12.23 -7.79 -9.65
CA GLY A 155 12.19 -8.64 -8.47
C GLY A 155 10.88 -8.60 -7.69
N ALA A 156 9.77 -8.16 -8.30
CA ALA A 156 8.47 -8.08 -7.64
C ALA A 156 8.09 -9.39 -6.92
N ASP A 157 8.37 -10.55 -7.54
CA ASP A 157 8.02 -11.88 -7.01
C ASP A 157 8.92 -12.37 -5.87
N VAL A 158 10.13 -11.81 -5.72
CA VAL A 158 11.13 -12.27 -4.75
C VAL A 158 11.40 -11.26 -3.62
N ARG A 159 10.91 -10.02 -3.75
CA ARG A 159 11.09 -8.99 -2.71
C ARG A 159 10.44 -9.43 -1.40
N PRO A 160 11.06 -9.11 -0.25
CA PRO A 160 10.46 -9.31 1.06
C PRO A 160 9.06 -8.68 1.14
N ILE A 161 8.20 -9.32 1.93
CA ILE A 161 6.91 -8.76 2.32
C ILE A 161 6.92 -8.55 3.82
N THR A 162 6.15 -7.58 4.28
CA THR A 162 6.00 -7.30 5.71
C THR A 162 5.10 -8.35 6.38
N LEU A 163 5.26 -8.53 7.69
CA LEU A 163 4.47 -9.50 8.46
C LEU A 163 2.97 -9.24 8.33
N ASP A 164 2.55 -7.98 8.44
CA ASP A 164 1.14 -7.60 8.33
C ASP A 164 0.58 -7.84 6.91
N MET A 165 1.42 -7.76 5.89
CA MET A 165 1.06 -8.17 4.53
C MET A 165 0.93 -9.68 4.39
N ALA A 166 1.84 -10.46 4.99
CA ALA A 166 1.74 -11.91 4.99
C ALA A 166 0.48 -12.40 5.76
N LEU A 167 0.12 -11.73 6.85
CA LEU A 167 -1.08 -12.04 7.63
C LEU A 167 -2.37 -11.66 6.90
N PHE A 168 -2.45 -10.45 6.36
CA PHE A 168 -3.72 -9.89 5.85
C PHE A 168 -3.85 -9.87 4.33
N GLY A 169 -2.80 -10.27 3.61
CA GLY A 169 -2.73 -10.35 2.17
C GLY A 169 -2.59 -9.00 1.48
N ARG A 170 -2.35 -9.07 0.17
CA ARG A 170 -2.33 -7.94 -0.77
C ARG A 170 -2.92 -8.39 -2.09
N MET A 171 -3.84 -7.57 -2.61
CA MET A 171 -4.30 -7.63 -3.98
C MET A 171 -3.82 -6.38 -4.73
N VAL A 172 -3.18 -6.56 -5.88
CA VAL A 172 -2.61 -5.50 -6.70
C VAL A 172 -2.67 -5.89 -8.17
N THR A 173 -3.01 -4.93 -9.04
CA THR A 173 -3.14 -5.16 -10.49
C THR A 173 -1.89 -4.76 -11.28
N SER A 174 -0.96 -4.07 -10.61
CA SER A 174 0.29 -3.57 -11.18
C SER A 174 1.36 -4.64 -11.19
N ASN A 175 2.04 -4.82 -12.32
CA ASN A 175 3.13 -5.80 -12.45
C ASN A 175 4.36 -5.46 -11.59
N ALA A 176 4.47 -4.22 -11.12
CA ALA A 176 5.58 -3.78 -10.27
C ALA A 176 5.49 -4.34 -8.85
N PHE A 177 4.39 -5.01 -8.46
CA PHE A 177 4.17 -5.55 -7.13
C PHE A 177 3.51 -6.94 -7.22
N ARG A 178 3.91 -7.89 -6.37
CA ARG A 178 3.29 -9.23 -6.33
C ARG A 178 2.01 -9.26 -5.51
N ASP A 179 1.03 -10.06 -5.92
CA ASP A 179 -0.07 -10.45 -5.03
C ASP A 179 0.46 -11.28 -3.84
N VAL A 180 -0.22 -11.17 -2.70
CA VAL A 180 0.12 -11.93 -1.49
C VAL A 180 -1.15 -12.54 -0.92
N GLU A 181 -1.19 -13.87 -0.90
CA GLU A 181 -2.25 -14.62 -0.24
C GLU A 181 -2.16 -14.44 1.28
N ALA A 182 -3.30 -14.19 1.91
CA ALA A 182 -3.36 -13.97 3.36
C ALA A 182 -3.24 -15.30 4.12
N ALA A 183 -2.42 -15.31 5.18
CA ALA A 183 -2.37 -16.44 6.11
C ALA A 183 -3.51 -16.44 7.15
N MET A 184 -4.22 -15.31 7.34
CA MET A 184 -5.30 -15.11 8.32
C MET A 184 -6.60 -14.55 7.75
#